data_AF-A0A1V5B4V2-F1
#
_entry.id   AF-A0A1V5B4V2-F1
#
_cell.length_a   1.000
_cell.length_b   1.000
_cell.length_c   1.000
_cell.angle_alpha   90.00
_cell.angle_beta   90.00
_cell.angle_gamma   90.00
#
_symmetry.space_group_name_H-M   'P 1'
#
loop_
_entity.id
_entity.type
_entity.pdbx_description
1 polymer ?
#
loop_
_entity_poly.entity_id
_entity_poly.type
_entity_poly.pdbx_seq_one_letter_code
_entity_poly.pdbx_strand_id
1 'polypeptide(L)'
;MRLYILALLLVLAASTAQAYPLQGGNENMSATLFGATRTPLDDPDINQEILKLDVGLMGAENATYSLMDSKNDTFQPYQYQTLQTSDLPMLSHRQVVYFQIPKDDLFKLINVTPVGAKPFNISWWLTPKGIKGEAIVRYYGITDWLTDTDSDGAILSQGFVLQLRVANNGTSDLYLSPENFTLLDQWGWVYYPTLGFDPELIAPRNATQARVELGFTGLSFLSKPAKLAYDGQVILDLENDQGPLPDYLVYGGSAPQTSTSATAAALQAATNNSTGSTLEGNQTQANNTVKSKISSLQEEIAASRARLKEVGASLSNKSTVGSDINSSVDDATQRLELLKKNNQQSGQQTT
;
A
#
# COMPACT_ATOMS: atom_id res chain seq x y z
N MET A 1 2.12 43.72 -9.69
CA MET A 1 2.82 42.47 -10.10
C MET A 1 3.41 41.69 -8.92
N ARG A 2 4.14 42.29 -7.97
CA ARG A 2 4.72 41.57 -6.81
C ARG A 2 3.71 40.84 -5.91
N LEU A 3 2.53 41.41 -5.68
CA LEU A 3 1.46 40.79 -4.88
C LEU A 3 0.82 39.56 -5.54
N TYR A 4 0.71 39.55 -6.88
CA TYR A 4 0.19 38.40 -7.63
C TYR A 4 1.17 37.23 -7.63
N ILE A 5 2.47 37.50 -7.64
CA ILE A 5 3.52 36.47 -7.53
C ILE A 5 3.52 35.86 -6.12
N LEU A 6 3.32 36.66 -5.07
CA LEU A 6 3.18 36.17 -3.69
C LEU A 6 1.91 35.34 -3.49
N ALA A 7 0.78 35.75 -4.07
CA ALA A 7 -0.46 34.98 -4.03
C ALA A 7 -0.33 33.65 -4.80
N LEU A 8 0.36 33.65 -5.96
CA LEU A 8 0.63 32.43 -6.71
C LEU A 8 1.58 31.50 -5.95
N LEU A 9 2.63 32.03 -5.30
CA LEU A 9 3.52 31.25 -4.43
C LEU A 9 2.81 30.68 -3.20
N LEU A 10 1.85 31.40 -2.60
CA LEU A 10 1.02 30.88 -1.51
C LEU A 10 0.07 29.77 -1.98
N VAL A 11 -0.49 29.88 -3.19
CA VAL A 11 -1.36 28.86 -3.78
C VAL A 11 -0.57 27.61 -4.20
N LEU A 12 0.67 27.76 -4.69
CA LEU A 12 1.56 26.62 -4.96
C LEU A 12 2.13 25.98 -3.68
N ALA A 13 2.23 26.72 -2.57
CA ALA A 13 2.61 26.16 -1.27
C ALA A 13 1.46 25.43 -0.56
N ALA A 14 0.22 25.54 -1.07
CA ALA A 14 -0.98 24.97 -0.48
C ALA A 14 -1.33 23.56 -0.96
N SER A 15 -0.50 22.91 -1.78
CA SER A 15 -0.56 21.45 -1.91
C SER A 15 0.10 20.78 -0.69
N THR A 16 -0.35 21.14 0.52
CA THR A 16 -0.17 20.28 1.67
C THR A 16 -0.96 19.03 1.38
N ALA A 17 -0.27 17.92 1.14
CA ALA A 17 -0.90 16.61 1.07
C ALA A 17 -1.78 16.43 2.31
N GLN A 18 -3.10 16.45 2.10
CA GLN A 18 -4.04 16.06 3.12
C GLN A 18 -4.09 14.55 3.07
N ALA A 19 -3.33 13.87 3.94
CA ALA A 19 -3.68 12.51 4.30
C ALA A 19 -5.11 12.58 4.86
N TYR A 20 -6.07 11.93 4.22
CA TYR A 20 -7.47 11.96 4.67
C TYR A 20 -7.61 10.98 5.83
N PRO A 21 -7.68 11.44 7.11
CA PRO A 21 -7.89 10.52 8.20
C PRO A 21 -9.31 9.95 8.11
N LEU A 22 -9.47 8.68 8.48
CA LEU A 22 -10.81 8.08 8.52
C LEU A 22 -11.58 8.69 9.69
N GLN A 23 -12.72 9.31 9.42
CA GLN A 23 -13.55 9.97 10.43
C GLN A 23 -14.96 9.39 10.41
N GLY A 24 -15.57 9.29 11.59
CA GLY A 24 -16.99 9.08 11.75
C GLY A 24 -17.51 9.80 12.99
N GLY A 25 -18.82 9.87 13.12
CA GLY A 25 -19.44 10.55 14.25
C GLY A 25 -20.94 10.42 14.27
N ASN A 26 -21.51 10.98 15.32
CA ASN A 26 -22.94 11.24 15.49
C ASN A 26 -23.15 12.76 15.63
N GLU A 27 -24.37 13.18 15.97
CA GLU A 27 -24.77 14.59 16.03
C GLU A 27 -23.89 15.46 16.95
N ASN A 28 -23.28 14.88 17.99
CA ASN A 28 -22.56 15.65 19.02
C ASN A 28 -21.08 15.24 19.19
N MET A 29 -20.66 14.12 18.59
CA MET A 29 -19.35 13.54 18.83
C MET A 29 -18.77 12.97 17.56
N SER A 30 -17.45 13.06 17.42
CA SER A 30 -16.73 12.42 16.30
C SER A 30 -15.45 11.77 16.78
N ALA A 31 -15.01 10.78 16.01
CA ALA A 31 -13.73 10.14 16.17
C ALA A 31 -12.98 10.16 14.84
N THR A 32 -11.68 10.45 14.92
CA THR A 32 -10.76 10.52 13.78
C THR A 32 -9.66 9.50 13.99
N LEU A 33 -9.51 8.56 13.06
CA LEU A 33 -8.40 7.61 13.01
C LEU A 33 -7.27 8.22 12.19
N PHE A 34 -6.18 8.57 12.86
CA PHE A 34 -5.01 9.19 12.24
C PHE A 34 -4.06 8.19 11.60
N GLY A 35 -4.07 6.95 12.06
CA GLY A 35 -3.20 5.91 11.51
C GLY A 35 -3.33 4.59 12.24
N ALA A 36 -2.78 3.56 11.62
CA ALA A 36 -2.70 2.21 12.14
C ALA A 36 -1.30 1.64 11.93
N THR A 37 -0.78 0.96 12.95
CA THR A 37 0.54 0.31 12.92
C THR A 37 0.34 -1.15 13.34
N ARG A 38 0.94 -2.08 12.60
CA ARG A 38 0.95 -3.50 12.93
C ARG A 38 2.34 -3.86 13.45
N THR A 39 2.41 -4.44 14.64
CA THR A 39 3.67 -4.89 15.25
C THR A 39 3.60 -6.41 15.41
N PRO A 40 4.50 -7.16 14.75
CA PRO A 40 4.61 -8.60 14.97
C PRO A 40 4.86 -8.90 16.45
N LEU A 41 4.40 -10.06 16.92
CA LEU A 41 4.83 -10.59 18.21
C LEU A 41 6.23 -11.20 18.07
N ASP A 42 7.01 -11.16 19.15
CA ASP A 42 8.40 -11.67 19.18
C ASP A 42 8.49 -13.17 18.84
N ASP A 43 7.40 -13.91 19.04
CA ASP A 43 7.29 -15.31 18.67
C ASP A 43 6.78 -15.45 17.22
N PRO A 44 7.63 -15.91 16.28
CA PRO A 44 7.25 -16.05 14.88
C PRO A 44 6.18 -17.12 14.65
N ASP A 45 6.06 -18.12 15.54
CA ASP A 45 5.12 -19.23 15.41
C ASP A 45 3.69 -18.84 15.82
N ILE A 46 3.53 -17.70 16.51
CA ILE A 46 2.21 -17.17 16.85
C ILE A 46 1.62 -16.47 15.63
N ASN A 47 0.46 -16.95 15.17
CA ASN A 47 -0.28 -16.35 14.05
C ASN A 47 -1.06 -15.08 14.46
N GLN A 48 -0.47 -14.23 15.31
CA GLN A 48 -1.07 -13.00 15.80
C GLN A 48 -0.09 -11.84 15.77
N GLU A 49 -0.62 -10.62 15.77
CA GLU A 49 0.11 -9.37 15.81
C GLU A 49 -0.66 -8.32 16.62
N ILE A 50 0.03 -7.27 17.03
CA ILE A 50 -0.56 -6.14 17.73
C ILE A 50 -0.91 -5.07 16.69
N LEU A 51 -2.19 -4.72 16.60
CA LEU A 51 -2.66 -3.57 15.84
C LEU A 51 -2.86 -2.38 16.77
N LYS A 52 -2.11 -1.32 16.52
CA LYS A 52 -2.15 -0.06 17.26
C LYS A 52 -2.89 0.98 16.43
N LEU A 53 -3.88 1.65 17.01
CA LEU A 53 -4.67 2.67 16.34
C LEU A 53 -4.56 4.00 17.02
N ASP A 54 -4.16 5.01 16.28
CA ASP A 54 -4.10 6.38 16.76
C ASP A 54 -5.45 7.07 16.50
N VAL A 55 -6.22 7.29 17.56
CA VAL A 55 -7.58 7.82 17.51
C VAL A 55 -7.67 9.14 18.27
N GLY A 56 -8.27 10.15 17.65
CA GLY A 56 -8.69 11.39 18.32
C GLY A 56 -10.19 11.44 18.49
N LEU A 57 -10.65 11.78 19.69
CA LEU A 57 -12.05 12.03 20.00
C LEU A 57 -12.34 13.53 20.05
N MET A 58 -13.52 13.92 19.58
CA MET A 58 -14.06 15.27 19.71
C MET A 58 -15.47 15.18 20.28
N GLY A 59 -15.74 15.96 21.33
CA GLY A 59 -17.03 15.98 22.02
C GLY A 59 -17.21 14.87 23.08
N ALA A 60 -16.20 14.04 23.32
CA ALA A 60 -16.19 13.00 24.37
C ALA A 60 -14.82 12.93 25.06
N GLU A 61 -14.83 12.70 26.38
CA GLU A 61 -13.60 12.49 27.16
C GLU A 61 -12.96 11.13 26.86
N ASN A 62 -13.78 10.12 26.59
CA ASN A 62 -13.32 8.76 26.31
C ASN A 62 -14.32 7.97 25.46
N ALA A 63 -13.88 6.85 24.89
CA ALA A 63 -14.71 5.90 24.16
C ALA A 63 -14.21 4.47 24.37
N THR A 64 -15.10 3.50 24.16
CA THR A 64 -14.72 2.11 23.96
C THR A 64 -14.76 1.78 22.48
N TYR A 65 -13.92 0.82 22.06
CA TYR A 65 -13.78 0.45 20.65
C TYR A 65 -13.97 -1.04 20.47
N SER A 66 -14.44 -1.43 19.29
CA SER A 66 -14.36 -2.82 18.85
C SER A 66 -14.05 -2.87 17.36
N LEU A 67 -13.22 -3.82 16.98
CA LEU A 67 -12.81 -4.06 15.61
C LEU A 67 -13.66 -5.17 14.99
N MET A 68 -14.09 -5.00 13.73
CA MET A 68 -14.74 -6.08 12.99
C MET A 68 -13.95 -6.41 11.74
N ASP A 69 -13.64 -7.69 11.56
CA ASP A 69 -12.88 -8.18 10.42
C ASP A 69 -13.76 -8.54 9.21
N SER A 70 -13.10 -8.98 8.14
CA SER A 70 -13.73 -9.42 6.92
C SER A 70 -14.69 -10.62 7.07
N LYS A 71 -14.49 -11.44 8.10
CA LYS A 71 -15.29 -12.63 8.43
C LYS A 71 -16.43 -12.32 9.41
N ASN A 72 -16.53 -11.06 9.86
CA ASN A 72 -17.45 -10.55 10.89
C ASN A 72 -17.08 -11.01 12.31
N ASP A 73 -15.85 -11.45 12.53
CA ASP A 73 -15.29 -11.67 13.86
C ASP A 73 -15.03 -10.31 14.51
N THR A 74 -15.34 -10.21 15.81
CA THR A 74 -15.20 -8.97 16.58
C THR A 74 -14.06 -9.07 17.57
N PHE A 75 -13.18 -8.08 17.54
CA PHE A 75 -11.99 -7.98 18.39
C PHE A 75 -12.16 -6.84 19.39
N GLN A 76 -11.90 -7.15 20.66
CA GLN A 76 -11.88 -6.17 21.73
C GLN A 76 -10.43 -5.69 21.96
N PRO A 77 -10.23 -4.41 22.27
CA PRO A 77 -8.91 -3.91 22.60
C PRO A 77 -8.47 -4.47 23.95
N TYR A 78 -7.18 -4.78 24.08
CA TYR A 78 -6.60 -5.26 25.33
C TYR A 78 -5.90 -4.13 26.12
N GLN A 79 -5.58 -3.02 25.46
CA GLN A 79 -4.90 -1.89 26.08
C GLN A 79 -5.29 -0.57 25.41
N TYR A 80 -5.25 0.50 26.21
CA TYR A 80 -5.46 1.89 25.80
C TYR A 80 -4.30 2.72 26.34
N GLN A 81 -3.75 3.62 25.53
CA GLN A 81 -2.71 4.56 25.94
C GLN A 81 -3.11 5.97 25.54
N THR A 82 -3.43 6.82 26.51
CA THR A 82 -3.69 8.24 26.23
C THR A 82 -2.39 8.93 25.83
N LEU A 83 -2.42 9.66 24.72
CA LEU A 83 -1.31 10.49 24.26
C LEU A 83 -1.38 11.85 24.97
N GLN A 84 -1.07 11.85 26.27
CA GLN A 84 -0.85 13.10 27.01
C GLN A 84 0.58 13.58 26.79
N THR A 85 0.73 14.83 26.32
CA THR A 85 1.95 15.59 26.61
C THR A 85 1.61 16.57 27.73
N SER A 86 2.44 16.64 28.77
CA SER A 86 2.26 17.50 29.95
C SER A 86 2.11 18.98 29.61
N ASP A 87 2.47 19.37 28.39
CA ASP A 87 2.59 20.77 27.96
C ASP A 87 1.48 21.20 26.99
N LEU A 88 0.62 20.29 26.53
CA LEU A 88 -0.47 20.61 25.58
C LEU A 88 -1.80 19.95 26.00
N PRO A 89 -2.64 20.62 26.83
CA PRO A 89 -3.92 20.07 27.30
C PRO A 89 -4.92 19.75 26.17
N MET A 90 -4.68 20.25 24.95
CA MET A 90 -5.52 19.98 23.77
C MET A 90 -5.37 18.56 23.19
N LEU A 91 -4.34 17.80 23.59
CA LEU A 91 -4.14 16.40 23.14
C LEU A 91 -4.79 15.36 24.07
N SER A 92 -5.45 15.78 25.16
CA SER A 92 -6.08 14.90 26.16
C SER A 92 -7.12 13.92 25.59
N HIS A 93 -7.62 14.17 24.37
CA HIS A 93 -8.61 13.33 23.68
C HIS A 93 -8.00 12.42 22.60
N ARG A 94 -6.68 12.35 22.48
CA ARG A 94 -5.97 11.45 21.56
C ARG A 94 -5.45 10.23 22.30
N GLN A 95 -5.64 9.05 21.72
CA GLN A 95 -5.34 7.77 22.36
C GLN A 95 -4.86 6.76 21.33
N VAL A 96 -3.91 5.91 21.75
CA VAL A 96 -3.53 4.71 21.01
C VAL A 96 -4.31 3.52 21.58
N VAL A 97 -5.05 2.82 20.73
CA VAL A 97 -5.86 1.66 21.08
C VAL A 97 -5.18 0.41 20.54
N TYR A 98 -5.01 -0.61 21.38
CA TYR A 98 -4.25 -1.82 21.06
C TYR A 98 -5.17 -3.02 20.95
N PHE A 99 -5.07 -3.73 19.82
CA PHE A 99 -5.80 -4.96 19.55
C PHE A 99 -4.81 -6.09 19.28
N GLN A 100 -5.15 -7.29 19.76
CA GLN A 100 -4.44 -8.52 19.39
C GLN A 100 -5.27 -9.20 18.31
N ILE A 101 -4.68 -9.34 17.12
CA ILE A 101 -5.39 -9.75 15.91
C ILE A 101 -4.63 -10.88 15.19
N PRO A 102 -5.29 -11.73 14.40
CA PRO A 102 -4.62 -12.68 13.54
C PRO A 102 -3.74 -11.99 12.50
N LYS A 103 -2.60 -12.61 12.15
CA LYS A 103 -1.83 -12.19 10.97
C LYS A 103 -2.73 -12.36 9.72
N ASP A 104 -2.58 -11.44 8.78
CA ASP A 104 -3.34 -11.34 7.52
C ASP A 104 -4.82 -10.96 7.59
N ASP A 105 -5.39 -10.73 8.77
CA ASP A 105 -6.77 -10.26 8.85
C ASP A 105 -6.92 -8.83 8.31
N LEU A 106 -8.00 -8.66 7.53
CA LEU A 106 -8.46 -7.40 6.96
C LEU A 106 -9.67 -6.93 7.73
N PHE A 107 -9.64 -5.67 8.17
CA PHE A 107 -10.75 -5.06 8.91
C PHE A 107 -11.74 -4.41 7.95
N LYS A 108 -13.01 -4.33 8.40
CA LYS A 108 -14.10 -3.68 7.68
C LYS A 108 -14.49 -2.36 8.32
N LEU A 109 -14.52 -2.35 9.65
CA LEU A 109 -14.98 -1.21 10.43
C LEU A 109 -14.44 -1.24 11.85
N ILE A 110 -14.42 -0.06 12.46
CA ILE A 110 -14.30 0.14 13.91
C ILE A 110 -15.62 0.69 14.42
N ASN A 111 -16.16 0.04 15.46
CA ASN A 111 -17.26 0.61 16.24
C ASN A 111 -16.64 1.47 17.34
N VAL A 112 -17.15 2.69 17.46
CA VAL A 112 -16.77 3.63 18.51
C VAL A 112 -17.99 3.85 19.38
N THR A 113 -17.85 3.64 20.69
CA THR A 113 -18.88 3.91 21.68
C THR A 113 -18.37 4.98 22.65
N PRO A 114 -18.60 6.27 22.36
CA PRO A 114 -18.21 7.35 23.25
C PRO A 114 -18.99 7.31 24.56
N VAL A 115 -18.37 7.78 25.64
CA VAL A 115 -19.05 7.95 26.92
C VAL A 115 -20.18 8.97 26.78
N GLY A 116 -21.40 8.58 27.14
CA GLY A 116 -22.56 9.47 27.15
C GLY A 116 -23.23 9.69 25.78
N ALA A 117 -22.85 8.95 24.73
CA ALA A 117 -23.51 9.03 23.43
C ALA A 117 -23.78 7.67 22.78
N LYS A 118 -24.52 7.71 21.66
CA LYS A 118 -24.80 6.52 20.87
C LYS A 118 -23.54 6.05 20.11
N PRO A 119 -23.34 4.73 19.98
CA PRO A 119 -22.29 4.19 19.14
C PRO A 119 -22.41 4.64 17.69
N PHE A 120 -21.29 4.73 17.01
CA PHE A 120 -21.21 4.92 15.56
C PHE A 120 -20.04 4.11 14.99
N ASN A 121 -20.06 3.90 13.67
CA ASN A 121 -19.08 3.06 13.00
C ASN A 121 -18.23 3.92 12.05
N ILE A 122 -16.95 3.63 11.97
CA ILE A 122 -16.05 4.16 10.94
C ILE A 122 -15.69 2.99 10.03
N SER A 123 -16.03 3.10 8.74
CA SER A 123 -15.60 2.13 7.73
C SER A 123 -14.08 2.17 7.61
N TRP A 124 -13.46 1.01 7.75
CA TRP A 124 -12.02 0.87 7.90
C TRP A 124 -11.51 -0.13 6.89
N TRP A 125 -10.97 0.38 5.78
CA TRP A 125 -10.53 -0.42 4.63
C TRP A 125 -9.05 -0.15 4.27
N LEU A 126 -8.21 0.04 5.29
CA LEU A 126 -6.86 0.64 5.24
C LEU A 126 -5.76 -0.22 4.60
N THR A 127 -6.04 -1.23 3.77
CA THR A 127 -4.96 -1.90 3.02
C THR A 127 -5.00 -1.49 1.55
N PRO A 128 -4.38 -0.35 1.20
CA PRO A 128 -4.14 0.03 -0.18
C PRO A 128 -3.64 -1.15 -1.00
N LYS A 129 -4.18 -1.27 -2.21
CA LYS A 129 -3.84 -2.34 -3.15
C LYS A 129 -3.47 -1.73 -4.48
N GLY A 130 -2.24 -1.99 -4.91
CA GLY A 130 -1.68 -1.55 -6.17
C GLY A 130 -1.54 -2.70 -7.15
N ILE A 131 -1.69 -2.42 -8.44
CA ILE A 131 -1.57 -3.42 -9.49
C ILE A 131 -0.66 -2.86 -10.59
N LYS A 132 0.38 -3.62 -10.96
CA LYS A 132 1.23 -3.33 -12.13
C LYS A 132 1.56 -4.62 -12.87
N GLY A 133 1.09 -4.72 -14.11
CA GLY A 133 1.24 -5.92 -14.92
C GLY A 133 0.64 -7.13 -14.20
N GLU A 134 1.48 -8.12 -13.93
CA GLU A 134 1.10 -9.35 -13.22
C GLU A 134 1.19 -9.22 -11.69
N ALA A 135 1.86 -8.19 -11.16
CA ALA A 135 2.04 -7.99 -9.73
C ALA A 135 0.85 -7.26 -9.08
N ILE A 136 0.34 -7.83 -7.99
CA ILE A 136 -0.62 -7.21 -7.08
C ILE A 136 0.08 -7.00 -5.75
N VAL A 137 0.26 -5.75 -5.34
CA VAL A 137 0.92 -5.39 -4.08
C VAL A 137 -0.12 -4.87 -3.10
N ARG A 138 -0.15 -5.43 -1.90
CA ARG A 138 -0.97 -4.95 -0.80
C ARG A 138 -0.10 -4.40 0.31
N TYR A 139 -0.44 -3.20 0.78
CA TYR A 139 0.23 -2.53 1.89
C TYR A 139 -0.51 -2.77 3.21
N TYR A 140 0.23 -3.12 4.26
CA TYR A 140 -0.32 -3.45 5.59
C TYR A 140 0.00 -2.41 6.66
N GLY A 141 0.86 -1.43 6.36
CA GLY A 141 1.26 -0.39 7.30
C GLY A 141 2.78 -0.27 7.43
N ILE A 142 3.18 0.62 8.33
CA ILE A 142 4.57 0.76 8.81
C ILE A 142 4.72 -0.17 10.02
N THR A 143 5.71 -1.04 10.02
CA THR A 143 6.02 -1.92 11.17
C THR A 143 7.03 -1.29 12.12
N ASP A 144 7.93 -0.48 11.59
CA ASP A 144 8.95 0.21 12.38
C ASP A 144 9.22 1.63 11.86
N TRP A 145 9.49 2.53 12.81
CA TRP A 145 9.89 3.91 12.56
C TRP A 145 11.26 4.12 13.19
N LEU A 146 12.27 4.14 12.33
CA LEU A 146 13.66 4.34 12.73
C LEU A 146 13.94 5.84 12.81
N THR A 147 14.54 6.31 13.90
CA THR A 147 15.01 7.70 14.01
C THR A 147 16.48 7.71 14.35
N ASP A 148 17.24 8.50 13.62
CA ASP A 148 18.65 8.76 13.88
C ASP A 148 18.78 10.14 14.51
N THR A 149 19.46 10.22 15.65
CA THR A 149 19.60 11.44 16.46
C THR A 149 21.07 11.77 16.68
N ASP A 150 21.40 13.05 16.69
CA ASP A 150 22.72 13.50 17.11
C ASP A 150 22.95 13.36 18.63
N SER A 151 24.14 13.75 19.08
CA SER A 151 24.52 13.72 20.51
C SER A 151 23.68 14.62 21.40
N ASP A 152 23.04 15.64 20.83
CA ASP A 152 22.20 16.61 21.54
C ASP A 152 20.71 16.21 21.47
N GLY A 153 20.39 15.07 20.85
CA GLY A 153 19.04 14.51 20.71
C GLY A 153 18.23 15.10 19.56
N ALA A 154 18.83 15.90 18.67
CA ALA A 154 18.15 16.40 17.49
C ALA A 154 18.03 15.28 16.43
N ILE A 155 16.83 15.12 15.86
CA ILE A 155 16.59 14.10 14.83
C ILE A 155 17.24 14.57 13.53
N LEU A 156 18.23 13.81 13.07
CA LEU A 156 18.97 14.08 11.84
C LEU A 156 18.29 13.44 10.63
N SER A 157 17.86 12.19 10.80
CA SER A 157 17.20 11.43 9.76
C SER A 157 16.20 10.44 10.33
N GLN A 158 15.37 9.88 9.47
CA GLN A 158 14.42 8.85 9.82
C GLN A 158 14.41 7.72 8.78
N GLY A 159 13.78 6.62 9.16
CA GLY A 159 13.48 5.52 8.28
C GLY A 159 12.12 4.91 8.58
N PHE A 160 11.55 4.29 7.55
CA PHE A 160 10.26 3.63 7.60
C PHE A 160 10.43 2.20 7.12
N VAL A 161 9.91 1.23 7.87
CA VAL A 161 9.81 -0.15 7.43
C VAL A 161 8.36 -0.42 7.05
N LEU A 162 8.12 -0.61 5.75
CA LEU A 162 6.80 -0.91 5.21
C LEU A 162 6.59 -2.43 5.19
N GLN A 163 5.38 -2.86 5.50
CA GLN A 163 4.98 -4.25 5.40
C GLN A 163 4.08 -4.48 4.19
N LEU A 164 4.48 -5.38 3.31
CA LEU A 164 3.84 -5.63 2.02
C LEU A 164 3.50 -7.11 1.85
N ARG A 165 2.51 -7.40 1.00
CA ARG A 165 2.32 -8.74 0.43
C ARG A 165 2.14 -8.62 -1.07
N VAL A 166 2.82 -9.47 -1.81
CA VAL A 166 2.82 -9.43 -3.28
C VAL A 166 2.23 -10.73 -3.81
N ALA A 167 1.27 -10.61 -4.72
CA ALA A 167 0.66 -11.73 -5.42
C ALA A 167 0.93 -11.63 -6.92
N ASN A 168 1.21 -12.78 -7.52
CA ASN A 168 1.38 -12.94 -8.95
C ASN A 168 0.04 -13.35 -9.58
N ASN A 169 -0.59 -12.42 -10.28
CA ASN A 169 -1.83 -12.64 -11.04
C ASN A 169 -1.60 -13.07 -12.50
N GLY A 170 -0.34 -13.34 -12.85
CA GLY A 170 0.14 -13.68 -14.17
C GLY A 170 0.05 -15.14 -14.57
N THR A 171 0.78 -15.45 -15.64
CA THR A 171 0.95 -16.83 -16.16
C THR A 171 2.40 -17.32 -16.14
N SER A 172 3.36 -16.42 -15.90
CA SER A 172 4.78 -16.71 -15.70
C SER A 172 5.20 -16.49 -14.25
N ASP A 173 6.34 -17.05 -13.86
CA ASP A 173 6.95 -16.74 -12.56
C ASP A 173 7.25 -15.24 -12.46
N LEU A 174 6.91 -14.63 -11.32
CA LEU A 174 7.20 -13.25 -11.01
C LEU A 174 8.44 -13.20 -10.12
N TYR A 175 9.53 -12.63 -10.64
CA TYR A 175 10.70 -12.31 -9.83
C TYR A 175 10.41 -11.07 -8.99
N LEU A 176 10.51 -11.22 -7.67
CA LEU A 176 10.31 -10.17 -6.71
C LEU A 176 11.58 -9.94 -5.90
N SER A 177 12.05 -8.71 -5.87
CA SER A 177 13.15 -8.27 -5.00
C SER A 177 12.85 -6.87 -4.44
N PRO A 178 13.56 -6.45 -3.37
CA PRO A 178 13.42 -5.10 -2.83
C PRO A 178 13.60 -4.01 -3.90
N GLU A 179 14.54 -4.21 -4.84
CA GLU A 179 14.88 -3.24 -5.89
C GLU A 179 13.76 -2.99 -6.89
N ASN A 180 12.73 -3.86 -6.94
CA ASN A 180 11.52 -3.57 -7.69
C ASN A 180 10.74 -2.39 -7.09
N PHE A 181 11.01 -2.00 -5.85
CA PHE A 181 10.24 -0.96 -5.17
C PHE A 181 10.99 0.36 -5.05
N THR A 182 10.21 1.43 -5.00
CA THR A 182 10.74 2.77 -4.78
C THR A 182 9.72 3.60 -4.02
N LEU A 183 10.16 4.28 -2.96
CA LEU A 183 9.29 5.18 -2.19
C LEU A 183 9.43 6.60 -2.72
N LEU A 184 8.30 7.30 -2.83
CA LEU A 184 8.26 8.73 -3.10
C LEU A 184 7.69 9.45 -1.89
N ASP A 185 8.32 10.55 -1.51
CA ASP A 185 7.78 11.44 -0.47
C ASP A 185 6.73 12.42 -1.04
N GLN A 186 6.15 13.24 -0.17
CA GLN A 186 5.09 14.19 -0.51
C GLN A 186 5.52 15.25 -1.54
N TRP A 187 6.83 15.44 -1.76
CA TRP A 187 7.38 16.34 -2.76
C TRP A 187 7.85 15.60 -4.02
N GLY A 188 7.72 14.28 -4.06
CA GLY A 188 8.12 13.43 -5.18
C GLY A 188 9.60 13.05 -5.17
N TRP A 189 10.33 13.27 -4.08
CA TRP A 189 11.71 12.77 -3.97
C TRP A 189 11.72 11.26 -3.90
N VAL A 190 12.69 10.68 -4.61
CA VAL A 190 12.80 9.24 -4.84
C VAL A 190 13.75 8.63 -3.82
N TYR A 191 13.29 7.59 -3.13
CA TYR A 191 14.07 6.83 -2.16
C TYR A 191 14.09 5.35 -2.54
N TYR A 192 15.29 4.78 -2.56
CA TYR A 192 15.50 3.35 -2.77
C TYR A 192 15.52 2.60 -1.44
N PRO A 193 15.07 1.34 -1.42
CA PRO A 193 15.09 0.56 -0.19
C PRO A 193 16.54 0.32 0.25
N THR A 194 16.75 0.42 1.56
CA THR A 194 18.02 0.18 2.24
C THR A 194 17.99 -1.04 3.13
N LEU A 195 16.78 -1.55 3.43
CA LEU A 195 16.51 -2.80 4.11
C LEU A 195 15.41 -3.53 3.33
N GLY A 196 15.39 -4.86 3.39
CA GLY A 196 14.43 -5.62 2.61
C GLY A 196 14.42 -7.10 2.94
N PHE A 197 13.84 -7.86 2.02
CA PHE A 197 13.70 -9.31 2.05
C PHE A 197 14.59 -9.96 0.98
N ASP A 198 14.87 -11.25 1.13
CA ASP A 198 15.58 -12.01 0.10
C ASP A 198 14.73 -12.14 -1.17
N PRO A 199 15.32 -12.02 -2.37
CA PRO A 199 14.57 -12.15 -3.61
C PRO A 199 13.82 -13.50 -3.71
N GLU A 200 12.57 -13.45 -4.18
CA GLU A 200 11.67 -14.60 -4.29
C GLU A 200 11.13 -14.74 -5.72
N LEU A 201 10.99 -15.99 -6.20
CA LEU A 201 10.22 -16.31 -7.40
C LEU A 201 8.80 -16.74 -6.99
N ILE A 202 7.82 -15.92 -7.36
CA ILE A 202 6.41 -16.18 -7.05
C ILE A 202 5.77 -16.87 -8.27
N ALA A 203 5.41 -18.14 -8.10
CA ALA A 203 4.73 -18.92 -9.13
C ALA A 203 3.41 -18.27 -9.60
N PRO A 204 2.93 -18.56 -10.82
CA PRO A 204 1.65 -18.06 -11.32
C PRO A 204 0.51 -18.33 -10.35
N ARG A 205 -0.34 -17.32 -10.12
CA ARG A 205 -1.50 -17.38 -9.21
C ARG A 205 -1.15 -17.65 -7.75
N ASN A 206 0.11 -17.46 -7.37
CA ASN A 206 0.57 -17.55 -6.00
C ASN A 206 0.91 -16.17 -5.41
N ALA A 207 1.31 -16.13 -4.15
CA ALA A 207 1.78 -14.93 -3.47
C ALA A 207 3.04 -15.24 -2.66
N THR A 208 3.71 -14.20 -2.16
CA THR A 208 4.77 -14.36 -1.16
C THR A 208 4.25 -15.22 0.00
N GLN A 209 5.09 -16.12 0.50
CA GLN A 209 4.73 -17.06 1.57
C GLN A 209 4.29 -16.32 2.84
N ALA A 210 5.00 -15.24 3.17
CA ALA A 210 4.69 -14.33 4.26
C ALA A 210 4.58 -12.89 3.74
N ARG A 211 4.20 -11.98 4.63
CA ARG A 211 4.40 -10.55 4.38
C ARG A 211 5.90 -10.27 4.37
N VAL A 212 6.32 -9.42 3.45
CA VAL A 212 7.71 -8.98 3.30
C VAL A 212 7.87 -7.58 3.90
N GLU A 213 9.05 -7.31 4.44
CA GLU A 213 9.40 -6.01 5.01
C GLU A 213 10.31 -5.26 4.05
N LEU A 214 10.05 -3.97 3.88
CA LEU A 214 10.77 -3.11 2.96
C LEU A 214 11.10 -1.79 3.66
N GLY A 215 12.37 -1.59 3.98
CA GLY A 215 12.84 -0.44 4.74
C GLY A 215 13.51 0.62 3.88
N PHE A 216 13.20 1.88 4.18
CA PHE A 216 13.82 3.05 3.60
C PHE A 216 14.43 3.86 4.74
N THR A 217 15.74 4.12 4.71
CA THR A 217 16.46 4.87 5.76
C THR A 217 17.21 6.07 5.19
N GLY A 218 17.65 6.98 6.05
CA GLY A 218 18.32 8.21 5.63
C GLY A 218 17.39 9.25 5.01
N LEU A 219 16.10 9.19 5.34
CA LEU A 219 15.12 10.20 4.92
C LEU A 219 15.22 11.44 5.80
N SER A 220 14.95 12.60 5.22
CA SER A 220 14.75 13.81 6.01
C SER A 220 13.65 13.60 7.03
N PHE A 221 13.80 14.11 8.25
CA PHE A 221 12.76 14.09 9.28
C PHE A 221 11.44 14.77 8.82
N LEU A 222 11.51 15.63 7.80
CA LEU A 222 10.34 16.29 7.23
C LEU A 222 9.66 15.48 6.11
N SER A 223 10.34 14.47 5.55
CA SER A 223 9.77 13.62 4.49
C SER A 223 8.79 12.61 5.08
N LYS A 224 7.69 12.36 4.38
CA LYS A 224 6.68 11.37 4.77
C LYS A 224 6.45 10.41 3.59
N PRO A 225 6.21 9.11 3.83
CA PRO A 225 5.85 8.19 2.77
C PRO A 225 4.56 8.65 2.08
N ALA A 226 4.63 9.00 0.80
CA ALA A 226 3.47 9.46 0.05
C ALA A 226 3.03 8.48 -1.03
N LYS A 227 3.97 7.89 -1.77
CA LYS A 227 3.63 6.94 -2.84
C LYS A 227 4.61 5.78 -2.88
N LEU A 228 4.12 4.59 -3.21
CA LEU A 228 4.96 3.44 -3.49
C LEU A 228 4.90 3.10 -4.98
N ALA A 229 6.06 2.99 -5.60
CA ALA A 229 6.21 2.52 -6.96
C ALA A 229 6.73 1.09 -6.98
N TYR A 230 6.31 0.35 -8.02
CA TYR A 230 6.80 -0.97 -8.38
C TYR A 230 7.28 -0.93 -9.83
N ASP A 231 8.54 -1.28 -10.07
CA ASP A 231 9.26 -1.20 -11.35
C ASP A 231 9.05 0.15 -12.06
N GLY A 232 9.24 1.24 -11.31
CA GLY A 232 9.15 2.61 -11.83
C GLY A 232 7.72 3.15 -12.07
N GLN A 233 6.67 2.36 -11.79
CA GLN A 233 5.29 2.84 -11.86
C GLN A 233 4.71 2.98 -10.45
N VAL A 234 4.13 4.15 -10.14
CA VAL A 234 3.37 4.34 -8.90
C VAL A 234 2.17 3.39 -8.91
N ILE A 235 2.10 2.55 -7.89
CA ILE A 235 1.05 1.55 -7.71
C ILE A 235 0.18 1.83 -6.48
N LEU A 236 0.69 2.61 -5.52
CA LEU A 236 -0.03 3.01 -4.32
C LEU A 236 0.20 4.49 -4.06
N ASP A 237 -0.88 5.21 -3.82
CA ASP A 237 -0.87 6.54 -3.23
C ASP A 237 -1.19 6.39 -1.73
N LEU A 238 -0.16 6.39 -0.89
CA LEU A 238 -0.29 6.15 0.54
C LEU A 238 -1.02 7.29 1.28
N GLU A 239 -1.25 8.42 0.63
CA GLU A 239 -1.98 9.56 1.18
C GLU A 239 -3.47 9.50 0.80
N ASN A 240 -3.76 9.04 -0.43
CA ASN A 240 -5.11 9.04 -0.99
C ASN A 240 -5.80 7.66 -0.97
N ASP A 241 -5.04 6.56 -1.03
CA ASP A 241 -5.58 5.18 -1.09
C ASP A 241 -5.94 4.63 0.30
N GLN A 242 -5.83 5.43 1.36
CA GLN A 242 -6.26 5.09 2.72
C GLN A 242 -7.79 5.27 2.92
N GLY A 243 -8.51 5.63 1.85
CA GLY A 243 -9.97 5.79 1.87
C GLY A 243 -10.75 4.48 1.85
N PRO A 244 -12.07 4.52 2.14
CA PRO A 244 -12.91 3.33 2.10
C PRO A 244 -12.96 2.74 0.68
N LEU A 245 -12.53 1.47 0.52
CA LEU A 245 -12.64 0.73 -0.73
C LEU A 245 -14.06 0.15 -0.90
N PRO A 246 -14.62 0.14 -2.13
CA PRO A 246 -15.91 -0.51 -2.37
C PRO A 246 -15.79 -2.04 -2.31
N ASP A 247 -16.80 -2.70 -1.72
CA ASP A 247 -16.84 -4.14 -1.42
C ASP A 247 -16.39 -5.04 -2.58
N TYR A 248 -16.76 -4.72 -3.83
CA TYR A 248 -16.39 -5.53 -4.99
C TYR A 248 -14.89 -5.49 -5.34
N LEU A 249 -14.18 -4.40 -5.01
CA LEU A 249 -12.72 -4.32 -5.16
C LEU A 249 -12.01 -5.09 -4.04
N VAL A 250 -12.66 -5.23 -2.89
CA VAL A 250 -12.13 -5.91 -1.69
C VAL A 250 -12.35 -7.42 -1.77
N TYR A 251 -13.55 -7.86 -2.20
CA TYR A 251 -14.01 -9.25 -2.11
C TYR A 251 -14.22 -9.95 -3.45
N GLY A 252 -14.05 -9.24 -4.57
CA GLY A 252 -14.49 -9.72 -5.87
C GLY A 252 -16.03 -9.76 -5.98
N GLY A 253 -16.54 -10.11 -7.16
CA GLY A 253 -17.97 -10.01 -7.52
C GLY A 253 -18.95 -10.91 -6.73
N SER A 254 -18.51 -11.52 -5.63
CA SER A 254 -19.28 -12.46 -4.81
C SER A 254 -19.62 -11.91 -3.41
N ALA A 255 -19.26 -10.66 -3.09
CA ALA A 255 -19.63 -10.06 -1.80
C ALA A 255 -21.14 -9.76 -1.72
N PRO A 256 -21.79 -10.01 -0.56
CA PRO A 256 -23.12 -9.49 -0.29
C PRO A 256 -23.04 -7.96 -0.29
N GLN A 257 -23.82 -7.31 -1.16
CA GLN A 257 -23.86 -5.85 -1.24
C GLN A 257 -24.48 -5.28 0.05
N THR A 258 -23.65 -4.76 0.95
CA THR A 258 -24.13 -3.90 2.03
C THR A 258 -23.95 -2.45 1.62
N SER A 259 -25.06 -1.83 1.26
CA SER A 259 -25.15 -0.41 0.93
C SER A 259 -24.91 0.45 2.18
N THR A 260 -23.66 0.85 2.44
CA THR A 260 -23.36 1.99 3.31
C THR A 260 -23.01 3.19 2.45
N SER A 261 -23.99 4.09 2.30
CA SER A 261 -23.83 5.40 1.70
C SER A 261 -22.94 6.28 2.60
N ALA A 262 -21.65 6.36 2.28
CA ALA A 262 -20.79 7.43 2.79
C ALA A 262 -20.98 8.64 1.87
N THR A 263 -21.86 9.56 2.23
CA THR A 263 -22.01 10.84 1.53
C THR A 263 -20.84 11.75 1.89
N ALA A 264 -19.87 11.85 0.98
CA ALA A 264 -19.06 13.04 0.84
C ALA A 264 -19.93 14.16 0.25
N ALA A 265 -20.61 14.95 1.09
CA ALA A 265 -21.19 16.23 0.69
C ALA A 265 -21.68 17.03 1.90
N ALA A 266 -20.80 17.86 2.47
CA ALA A 266 -21.21 19.09 3.14
C ALA A 266 -20.78 20.25 2.25
N LEU A 267 -21.59 20.54 1.22
CA LEU A 267 -21.75 21.86 0.61
C LEU A 267 -22.92 21.84 -0.38
N GLN A 268 -23.85 22.78 -0.12
CA GLN A 268 -25.02 23.20 -0.90
C GLN A 268 -26.38 22.55 -0.57
N ALA A 269 -27.22 23.41 0.01
CA ALA A 269 -28.64 23.22 0.27
C ALA A 269 -29.49 23.44 -0.99
N ALA A 270 -30.72 22.90 -0.92
CA ALA A 270 -31.86 23.00 -1.85
C ALA A 270 -31.71 22.18 -3.15
N THR A 271 -32.61 21.26 -3.49
CA THR A 271 -34.07 21.46 -3.60
C THR A 271 -34.81 20.12 -3.61
N ASN A 272 -35.98 20.07 -2.97
CA ASN A 272 -36.93 18.96 -3.00
C ASN A 272 -37.45 18.67 -4.42
N ASN A 273 -37.61 17.38 -4.76
CA ASN A 273 -38.93 16.82 -5.07
C ASN A 273 -38.92 15.29 -5.20
N SER A 274 -40.05 14.73 -4.77
CA SER A 274 -40.46 13.33 -4.71
C SER A 274 -40.80 12.72 -6.07
N THR A 275 -40.66 11.39 -6.19
CA THR A 275 -41.74 10.44 -6.53
C THR A 275 -41.18 9.01 -6.63
N GLY A 276 -41.90 8.05 -6.05
CA GLY A 276 -41.62 6.62 -6.20
C GLY A 276 -42.41 5.98 -7.33
N SER A 277 -41.96 4.80 -7.79
CA SER A 277 -42.83 3.69 -8.22
C SER A 277 -42.00 2.41 -8.41
N THR A 278 -42.51 1.34 -7.83
CA THR A 278 -42.21 -0.08 -8.09
C THR A 278 -42.61 -0.50 -9.52
N LEU A 279 -41.95 -1.53 -10.09
CA LEU A 279 -42.58 -2.81 -10.49
C LEU A 279 -41.57 -3.74 -11.23
N GLU A 280 -41.70 -5.04 -10.91
CA GLU A 280 -41.00 -6.20 -11.45
C GLU A 280 -41.38 -6.54 -12.90
N GLY A 281 -40.53 -7.31 -13.60
CA GLY A 281 -41.00 -8.28 -14.59
C GLY A 281 -40.18 -8.51 -15.87
N ASN A 282 -39.37 -9.57 -15.82
CA ASN A 282 -39.29 -10.67 -16.81
C ASN A 282 -38.14 -10.82 -17.84
N GLN A 283 -37.68 -12.08 -17.84
CA GLN A 283 -36.59 -12.74 -18.56
C GLN A 283 -36.91 -12.98 -20.04
N THR A 284 -36.13 -12.45 -21.00
CA THR A 284 -35.86 -13.10 -22.31
C THR A 284 -34.73 -12.40 -23.08
N GLN A 285 -33.46 -12.44 -22.63
CA GLN A 285 -32.37 -11.83 -23.44
C GLN A 285 -30.96 -12.44 -23.25
N ALA A 286 -30.85 -13.69 -22.78
CA ALA A 286 -29.54 -14.28 -22.44
C ALA A 286 -28.83 -15.05 -23.59
N ASN A 287 -29.53 -15.47 -24.65
CA ASN A 287 -28.95 -16.42 -25.63
C ASN A 287 -28.30 -15.80 -26.88
N ASN A 288 -28.50 -14.51 -27.16
CA ASN A 288 -27.86 -13.86 -28.33
C ASN A 288 -26.51 -13.21 -28.01
N THR A 289 -26.23 -12.92 -26.73
CA THR A 289 -24.99 -12.24 -26.29
C THR A 289 -23.78 -13.20 -26.20
N VAL A 290 -24.01 -14.51 -26.01
CA VAL A 290 -22.94 -15.50 -25.87
C VAL A 290 -22.32 -15.86 -27.23
N LYS A 291 -23.11 -15.95 -28.30
CA LYS A 291 -22.59 -16.25 -29.65
C LYS A 291 -21.75 -15.11 -30.24
N SER A 292 -22.09 -13.84 -29.96
CA SER A 292 -21.32 -12.71 -30.49
C SER A 292 -19.99 -12.47 -29.74
N LYS A 293 -19.89 -12.88 -28.46
CA LYS A 293 -18.65 -12.79 -27.67
C LYS A 293 -17.63 -13.89 -28.02
N ILE A 294 -18.09 -15.05 -28.48
CA ILE A 294 -17.19 -16.15 -28.88
C ILE A 294 -16.54 -15.86 -30.25
N SER A 295 -17.25 -15.23 -31.18
CA SER A 295 -16.69 -14.83 -32.48
C SER A 295 -15.64 -13.73 -32.34
N SER A 296 -15.82 -12.76 -31.44
CA SER A 296 -14.85 -11.68 -31.24
C SER A 296 -13.52 -12.16 -30.62
N LEU A 297 -13.58 -13.16 -29.73
CA LEU A 297 -12.38 -13.77 -29.14
C LEU A 297 -11.54 -14.57 -30.14
N GLN A 298 -12.18 -15.22 -31.12
CA GLN A 298 -11.46 -15.95 -32.16
C GLN A 298 -10.73 -14.99 -33.12
N GLU A 299 -11.34 -13.86 -33.44
CA GLU A 299 -10.75 -12.81 -34.28
C GLU A 299 -9.55 -12.13 -33.58
N GLU A 300 -9.66 -11.90 -32.26
CA GLU A 300 -8.60 -11.30 -31.43
C GLU A 300 -7.39 -12.25 -31.25
N ILE A 301 -7.62 -13.55 -31.14
CA ILE A 301 -6.56 -14.58 -31.09
C ILE A 301 -5.84 -14.67 -32.45
N ALA A 302 -6.56 -14.59 -33.56
CA ALA A 302 -5.96 -14.60 -34.90
C ALA A 302 -5.09 -13.34 -35.12
N ALA A 303 -5.57 -12.17 -34.71
CA ALA A 303 -4.83 -10.92 -34.79
C ALA A 303 -3.57 -10.93 -33.90
N SER A 304 -3.65 -11.54 -32.70
CA SER A 304 -2.51 -11.65 -31.78
C SER A 304 -1.43 -12.61 -32.29
N ARG A 305 -1.82 -13.71 -32.93
CA ARG A 305 -0.88 -14.64 -33.60
C ARG A 305 -0.17 -14.01 -34.80
N ALA A 306 -0.84 -13.14 -35.55
CA ALA A 306 -0.23 -12.40 -36.65
C ALA A 306 0.84 -11.42 -36.15
N ARG A 307 0.54 -10.66 -35.08
CA ARG A 307 1.50 -9.73 -34.46
C ARG A 307 2.73 -10.44 -33.87
N LEU A 308 2.55 -11.62 -33.26
CA LEU A 308 3.66 -12.41 -32.73
C LEU A 308 4.62 -12.92 -33.81
N LYS A 309 4.11 -13.28 -35.01
CA LYS A 309 4.97 -13.63 -36.15
C LYS A 309 5.75 -12.44 -36.68
N GLU A 310 5.16 -11.25 -36.66
CA GLU A 310 5.81 -10.01 -37.10
C GLU A 310 6.92 -9.56 -36.14
N VAL A 311 6.70 -9.69 -34.82
CA VAL A 311 7.72 -9.40 -33.80
C VAL A 311 8.87 -10.42 -33.85
N GLY A 312 8.58 -11.70 -34.11
CA GLY A 312 9.62 -12.73 -34.28
C GLY A 312 10.56 -12.47 -35.48
N ALA A 313 10.04 -11.93 -36.58
CA ALA A 313 10.83 -11.55 -37.76
C ALA A 313 11.62 -10.23 -37.54
N SER A 314 11.15 -9.36 -36.65
CA SER A 314 11.84 -8.11 -36.27
C SER A 314 13.04 -8.34 -35.35
N LEU A 315 13.01 -9.38 -34.49
CA LEU A 315 14.10 -9.66 -33.55
C LEU A 315 15.32 -10.31 -34.21
N SER A 316 15.15 -11.02 -35.34
CA SER A 316 16.28 -11.66 -36.05
C SER A 316 17.15 -10.67 -36.83
N ASN A 317 16.68 -9.43 -37.06
CA ASN A 317 17.38 -8.44 -37.88
C ASN A 317 18.02 -7.30 -37.10
N LYS A 318 17.99 -7.30 -35.75
CA LYS A 318 18.50 -6.16 -34.97
C LYS A 318 19.01 -6.57 -33.58
N SER A 319 20.23 -7.10 -33.49
CA SER A 319 21.00 -7.06 -32.24
C SER A 319 22.50 -7.02 -32.49
N THR A 320 23.06 -5.82 -32.43
CA THR A 320 24.49 -5.55 -32.19
C THR A 320 24.85 -5.59 -30.70
N VAL A 321 23.88 -5.85 -29.81
CA VAL A 321 24.10 -5.86 -28.36
C VAL A 321 24.62 -7.22 -27.86
N GLY A 322 24.43 -8.29 -28.63
CA GLY A 322 24.93 -9.63 -28.29
C GLY A 322 26.46 -9.80 -28.40
N SER A 323 27.15 -9.02 -29.25
CA SER A 323 28.62 -9.13 -29.40
C SER A 323 29.39 -8.46 -28.27
N ASP A 324 28.82 -7.41 -27.68
CA ASP A 324 29.52 -6.57 -26.71
C ASP A 324 29.50 -7.17 -25.30
N ILE A 325 28.50 -8.00 -25.00
CA ILE A 325 28.41 -8.74 -23.74
C ILE A 325 29.41 -9.92 -23.74
N ASN A 326 29.55 -10.64 -24.85
CA ASN A 326 30.50 -11.75 -24.94
C ASN A 326 31.96 -11.29 -24.86
N SER A 327 32.31 -10.16 -25.49
CA SER A 327 33.68 -9.63 -25.44
C SER A 327 34.08 -9.17 -24.02
N SER A 328 33.13 -8.63 -23.24
CA SER A 328 33.39 -8.22 -21.86
C SER A 328 33.55 -9.41 -20.89
N VAL A 329 32.88 -10.53 -21.15
CA VAL A 329 33.01 -11.75 -20.33
C VAL A 329 34.33 -12.47 -20.64
N ASP A 330 34.76 -12.47 -21.90
CA ASP A 330 36.04 -13.06 -22.30
C ASP A 330 37.24 -12.27 -21.73
N ASP A 331 37.17 -10.93 -21.69
CA ASP A 331 38.23 -10.09 -21.08
C ASP A 331 38.32 -10.28 -19.56
N ALA A 332 37.19 -10.41 -18.87
CA ALA A 332 37.16 -10.70 -17.43
C ALA A 332 37.77 -12.07 -17.09
N THR A 333 37.51 -13.07 -17.95
CA THR A 333 38.03 -14.44 -17.77
C THR A 333 39.54 -14.50 -17.97
N GLN A 334 40.07 -13.78 -18.97
CA GLN A 334 41.53 -13.70 -19.22
C GLN A 334 42.29 -13.01 -18.07
N ARG A 335 41.72 -11.94 -17.50
CA ARG A 335 42.31 -11.25 -16.34
C ARG A 335 42.37 -12.14 -15.09
N LEU A 336 41.35 -12.98 -14.90
CA LEU A 336 41.32 -13.92 -13.77
C LEU A 336 42.35 -15.04 -13.92
N GLU A 337 42.61 -15.53 -15.14
CA GLU A 337 43.67 -16.51 -15.38
C GLU A 337 45.09 -15.93 -15.20
N LEU A 338 45.31 -14.68 -15.59
CA LEU A 338 46.58 -13.97 -15.37
C LEU A 338 46.89 -13.80 -13.88
N LEU A 339 45.89 -13.48 -13.05
CA LEU A 339 46.04 -13.37 -11.60
C LEU A 339 46.36 -14.72 -10.94
N LYS A 340 45.78 -15.81 -11.44
CA LYS A 340 46.08 -17.16 -10.95
C LYS A 340 47.50 -17.62 -11.29
N LYS A 341 48.00 -17.31 -12.50
CA LYS A 341 49.38 -17.61 -12.91
C LYS A 341 50.42 -16.83 -12.11
N ASN A 342 50.16 -15.55 -11.84
CA ASN A 342 51.09 -14.72 -11.06
C ASN A 342 51.20 -15.18 -9.59
N ASN A 343 50.10 -15.66 -9.01
CA ASN A 343 50.12 -16.24 -7.66
C ASN A 343 50.82 -17.60 -7.58
N GLN A 344 50.87 -18.38 -8.66
CA GLN A 344 51.62 -19.65 -8.69
C GLN A 344 53.13 -19.44 -8.86
N GLN A 345 53.57 -18.38 -9.56
CA GLN A 345 55.01 -18.06 -9.70
C GLN A 345 55.62 -17.43 -8.45
N SER A 346 54.83 -16.70 -7.65
CA SER A 346 55.27 -16.14 -6.36
C SER A 346 55.58 -17.20 -5.27
N GLY A 347 55.12 -18.44 -5.44
CA GLY A 347 55.31 -19.53 -4.48
C GLY A 347 56.59 -20.36 -4.67
N GLN A 348 57.39 -20.11 -5.71
CA GLN A 348 58.60 -20.91 -6.03
C GLN A 348 59.95 -20.21 -5.76
N GLN A 349 59.97 -19.02 -5.13
CA GLN A 349 61.22 -18.31 -4.80
C GLN A 349 61.60 -18.32 -3.30
N THR A 350 61.04 -19.23 -2.50
CA THR A 350 61.47 -19.42 -1.10
C THR A 350 61.82 -20.89 -0.82
N THR A 351 62.98 -21.31 -1.32
CA THR A 351 63.79 -22.39 -0.72
C THR A 351 65.26 -22.08 -0.94
#